data_AF-A0A8T1GZJ5-F1
#
_entry.id   AF-A0A8T1GZJ5-F1
#
_cell.length_a   1.000
_cell.length_b   1.000
_cell.length_c   1.000
_cell.angle_alpha   90.00
_cell.angle_beta   90.00
_cell.angle_gamma   90.00
#
_symmetry.space_group_name_H-M   'P 1'
#
loop_
_entity.id
_entity.type
_entity.pdbx_description
1 polymer ?
#
loop_
_entity_poly.entity_id
_entity_poly.type
_entity_poly.pdbx_seq_one_letter_code
_entity_poly.pdbx_strand_id
1 'polypeptide(L)'
;AKESDTTNPQRHRREVNPSQWGVAASCVSEPFKTRSHKHKPVALRWDHHLNPESASREGCTLKAAFKHLQKADVISLGGGLPLSEYFPFEAMEHAVLPLDNLNGDTRIPKKAIGLQSTKADMASGKSIYDLTVALNYSQGSGSAQLLRWITEHAELVHNPPYEDWQCNMTIGNTSALDMAFRMFVQRGDYVLSDDYTFSSAVETALPMGARFLGVEMDAEGMLPQSLHEMLKDWDPTAHDGARKPFLLYSIPTGQSPTGATQSLQRRKDIYRVAQEHDLIILEDDPYYFLQMDKFDGGAESSLFDASSTSPES
;
A
#
# COMPACT_ATOMS: atom_id res chain seq x y z
N ALA A 1 33.90 18.76 -4.59
CA ALA A 1 32.74 17.93 -4.23
C ALA A 1 31.75 18.05 -5.37
N LYS A 2 31.51 16.97 -6.12
CA LYS A 2 30.60 17.01 -7.28
C LYS A 2 29.16 17.00 -6.75
N GLU A 3 28.37 17.99 -7.16
CA GLU A 3 26.93 18.02 -6.98
C GLU A 3 26.34 16.70 -7.50
N SER A 4 25.58 16.02 -6.63
CA SER A 4 24.85 14.81 -6.99
C SER A 4 23.69 15.20 -7.89
N ASP A 5 23.86 14.96 -9.17
CA ASP A 5 22.81 15.03 -10.18
C ASP A 5 21.70 14.01 -9.84
N THR A 6 20.58 14.50 -9.30
CA THR A 6 19.43 13.72 -8.84
C THR A 6 18.53 13.23 -9.98
N THR A 7 18.88 13.51 -11.23
CA THR A 7 18.00 13.29 -12.39
C THR A 7 18.09 11.91 -13.04
N ASN A 8 19.06 11.07 -12.64
CA ASN A 8 19.20 9.71 -13.19
C ASN A 8 18.82 8.61 -12.16
N PRO A 9 17.56 8.14 -12.13
CA PRO A 9 17.11 7.11 -11.21
C PRO A 9 17.83 5.77 -11.39
N GLN A 10 18.44 5.48 -12.55
CA GLN A 10 19.18 4.24 -12.75
C GLN A 10 20.49 4.18 -11.96
N ARG A 11 21.10 5.32 -11.61
CA ARG A 11 22.38 5.35 -10.86
C ARG A 11 22.26 4.95 -9.39
N HIS A 12 21.03 4.84 -8.86
CA HIS A 12 20.77 4.54 -7.44
C HIS A 12 20.21 3.13 -7.21
N ARG A 13 19.97 2.37 -8.27
CA ARG A 13 19.45 1.02 -8.18
C ARG A 13 20.53 0.09 -7.65
N ARG A 14 20.28 -0.55 -6.51
CA ARG A 14 21.13 -1.64 -6.05
C ARG A 14 21.13 -2.77 -7.08
N GLU A 15 22.32 -3.32 -7.30
CA GLU A 15 22.45 -4.59 -8.01
C GLU A 15 21.83 -5.68 -7.15
N VAL A 16 21.06 -6.54 -7.81
CA VAL A 16 20.31 -7.61 -7.19
C VAL A 16 20.70 -8.91 -7.88
N ASN A 17 20.87 -9.98 -7.10
CA ASN A 17 21.19 -11.29 -7.64
C ASN A 17 20.10 -11.72 -8.66
N PRO A 18 20.47 -12.11 -9.90
CA PRO A 18 19.51 -12.58 -10.90
C PRO A 18 18.58 -13.70 -10.43
N SER A 19 18.99 -14.50 -9.45
CA SER A 19 18.14 -15.53 -8.85
C SER A 19 16.87 -14.99 -8.17
N GLN A 20 16.79 -13.68 -7.91
CA GLN A 20 15.61 -13.03 -7.32
C GLN A 20 14.47 -12.82 -8.33
N TRP A 21 14.69 -13.06 -9.62
CA TRP A 21 13.69 -12.80 -10.67
C TRP A 21 12.88 -14.03 -11.08
N GLY A 22 13.32 -15.23 -10.68
CA GLY A 22 12.72 -16.50 -11.11
C GLY A 22 11.36 -16.83 -10.48
N VAL A 23 10.80 -17.97 -10.90
CA VAL A 23 9.51 -18.49 -10.40
C VAL A 23 9.54 -18.63 -8.88
N ALA A 24 8.53 -18.05 -8.21
CA ALA A 24 8.39 -18.05 -6.76
C ALA A 24 9.67 -17.60 -6.02
N ALA A 25 10.47 -16.70 -6.58
CA ALA A 25 11.66 -16.17 -5.91
C ALA A 25 11.28 -15.43 -4.61
N SER A 26 12.16 -15.52 -3.60
CA SER A 26 11.97 -14.79 -2.34
C SER A 26 11.92 -13.29 -2.59
N CYS A 27 10.96 -12.62 -1.94
CA CYS A 27 10.59 -11.25 -2.25
C CYS A 27 10.32 -10.50 -0.94
N VAL A 28 11.28 -9.64 -0.54
CA VAL A 28 11.20 -8.75 0.64
C VAL A 28 11.80 -7.39 0.26
N SER A 29 11.45 -6.32 0.97
CA SER A 29 11.88 -4.95 0.62
C SER A 29 13.37 -4.68 0.82
N GLU A 30 14.03 -5.34 1.78
CA GLU A 30 15.41 -5.05 2.17
C GLU A 30 16.43 -4.97 1.02
N PRO A 31 16.51 -5.92 0.06
CA PRO A 31 17.42 -5.82 -1.08
C PRO A 31 17.11 -4.65 -2.02
N PHE A 32 15.91 -4.09 -1.97
CA PHE A 32 15.44 -3.04 -2.88
C PHE A 32 15.52 -1.63 -2.30
N LYS A 33 15.69 -1.47 -0.98
CA LYS A 33 15.94 -0.15 -0.36
C LYS A 33 17.20 0.47 -0.95
N THR A 34 17.10 1.66 -1.53
CA THR A 34 18.21 2.32 -2.24
C THR A 34 19.19 2.96 -1.26
N ARG A 35 18.72 3.49 -0.13
CA ARG A 35 19.54 4.14 0.91
C ARG A 35 19.83 3.18 2.06
N SER A 36 20.83 3.53 2.87
CA SER A 36 21.09 2.81 4.12
C SER A 36 20.17 3.35 5.21
N HIS A 37 19.43 2.47 5.88
CA HIS A 37 18.55 2.84 7.00
C HIS A 37 19.11 2.41 8.36
N LYS A 38 20.31 1.81 8.42
CA LYS A 38 20.94 1.28 9.65
C LYS A 38 21.22 2.32 10.75
N HIS A 39 21.13 3.60 10.41
CA HIS A 39 21.29 4.72 11.35
C HIS A 39 19.96 5.14 12.01
N LYS A 40 18.83 4.61 11.50
CA LYS A 40 17.49 4.87 12.01
C LYS A 40 17.17 3.83 13.11
N PRO A 41 16.30 4.15 14.08
CA PRO A 41 15.88 3.16 15.08
C PRO A 41 15.08 2.02 14.43
N VAL A 42 15.08 0.87 15.09
CA VAL A 42 14.19 -0.26 14.78
C VAL A 42 12.79 0.03 15.35
N ALA A 43 11.74 -0.43 14.68
CA ALA A 43 10.37 -0.30 15.16
C ALA A 43 10.14 -0.95 16.53
N LEU A 44 9.12 -0.47 17.25
CA LEU A 44 8.66 -1.11 18.47
C LEU A 44 8.09 -2.51 18.17
N ARG A 45 8.05 -3.34 19.22
CA ARG A 45 7.44 -4.67 19.16
C ARG A 45 5.94 -4.56 19.36
N TRP A 46 5.17 -5.32 18.58
CA TRP A 46 3.70 -5.29 18.55
C TRP A 46 3.07 -6.62 18.99
N ASP A 47 3.86 -7.52 19.58
CA ASP A 47 3.43 -8.86 19.96
C ASP A 47 2.19 -8.85 20.90
N HIS A 48 2.04 -7.82 21.73
CA HIS A 48 0.90 -7.64 22.65
C HIS A 48 -0.40 -7.18 21.96
N HIS A 49 -0.32 -6.68 20.73
CA HIS A 49 -1.48 -6.23 19.94
C HIS A 49 -1.98 -7.28 18.95
N LEU A 50 -1.18 -8.31 18.64
CA LEU A 50 -1.61 -9.41 17.78
C LEU A 50 -2.71 -10.22 18.45
N ASN A 51 -3.78 -10.51 17.71
CA ASN A 51 -4.82 -11.40 18.19
C ASN A 51 -4.35 -12.88 18.18
N PRO A 52 -5.05 -13.79 18.86
CA PRO A 52 -4.68 -15.21 18.88
C PRO A 52 -4.67 -15.88 17.51
N GLU A 53 -5.57 -15.49 16.60
CA GLU A 53 -5.59 -16.01 15.22
C GLU A 53 -4.26 -15.72 14.54
N SER A 54 -3.83 -14.46 14.54
CA SER A 54 -2.59 -13.97 13.94
C SER A 54 -1.36 -14.58 14.61
N ALA A 55 -1.31 -14.57 15.94
CA ALA A 55 -0.20 -15.13 16.71
C ALA A 55 -0.01 -16.64 16.48
N SER A 56 -1.07 -17.37 16.11
CA SER A 56 -1.01 -18.79 15.80
C SER A 56 -0.54 -19.11 14.37
N ARG A 57 -0.43 -18.12 13.47
CA ARG A 57 -0.06 -18.36 12.08
C ARG A 57 1.42 -18.71 11.97
N GLU A 58 1.71 -19.86 11.36
CA GLU A 58 3.06 -20.27 11.01
C GLU A 58 3.35 -20.05 9.52
N GLY A 59 4.64 -19.91 9.20
CA GLY A 59 5.08 -19.84 7.81
C GLY A 59 4.79 -21.13 7.05
N CYS A 60 4.46 -21.03 5.77
CA CYS A 60 4.23 -22.20 4.92
C CYS A 60 5.52 -23.03 4.78
N THR A 61 5.48 -24.29 5.25
CA THR A 61 6.62 -25.23 5.22
C THR A 61 7.14 -25.46 3.80
N LEU A 62 6.26 -25.60 2.82
CA LEU A 62 6.62 -25.74 1.41
C LEU A 62 7.32 -24.48 0.87
N LYS A 63 6.83 -23.27 1.23
CA LYS A 63 7.49 -22.02 0.87
C LYS A 63 8.87 -21.87 1.51
N ALA A 64 8.99 -22.29 2.77
CA ALA A 64 10.28 -22.33 3.45
C ALA A 64 11.27 -23.31 2.79
N ALA A 65 10.80 -24.39 2.18
CA ALA A 65 11.64 -25.35 1.46
C ALA A 65 12.17 -24.81 0.12
N PHE A 66 11.43 -23.91 -0.56
CA PHE A 66 11.85 -23.37 -1.87
C PHE A 66 13.22 -22.69 -1.85
N LYS A 67 13.64 -22.10 -0.73
CA LYS A 67 14.99 -21.52 -0.57
C LYS A 67 16.12 -22.53 -0.80
N HIS A 68 15.85 -23.81 -0.59
CA HIS A 68 16.79 -24.91 -0.83
C HIS A 68 16.64 -25.50 -2.23
N LEU A 69 15.41 -25.49 -2.78
CA LEU A 69 15.06 -26.08 -4.07
C LEU A 69 15.46 -25.20 -5.27
N GLN A 70 15.72 -23.90 -5.06
CA GLN A 70 16.14 -22.95 -6.09
C GLN A 70 17.67 -22.87 -6.27
N LYS A 71 18.45 -23.77 -5.65
CA LYS A 71 19.90 -23.83 -5.88
C LYS A 71 20.19 -24.44 -7.26
N ALA A 72 21.14 -23.86 -7.98
CA ALA A 72 21.44 -24.23 -9.37
C ALA A 72 21.89 -25.70 -9.54
N ASP A 73 22.42 -26.32 -8.49
CA ASP A 73 22.90 -27.70 -8.43
C ASP A 73 21.83 -28.71 -7.96
N VAL A 74 20.59 -28.28 -7.73
CA VAL A 74 19.51 -29.12 -7.21
C VAL A 74 18.38 -29.25 -8.25
N ILE A 75 18.11 -30.48 -8.69
CA ILE A 75 16.87 -30.79 -9.42
C ILE A 75 15.74 -30.92 -8.39
N SER A 76 14.83 -29.95 -8.38
CA SER A 76 13.70 -29.94 -7.44
C SER A 76 12.58 -30.87 -7.89
N LEU A 77 12.29 -31.90 -7.10
CA LEU A 77 11.07 -32.72 -7.19
C LEU A 77 10.04 -32.43 -6.09
N GLY A 78 10.33 -31.45 -5.21
CA GLY A 78 9.51 -31.17 -4.01
C GLY A 78 8.45 -30.07 -4.20
N GLY A 79 8.55 -29.26 -5.25
CA GLY A 79 7.60 -28.19 -5.54
C GLY A 79 6.47 -28.63 -6.47
N GLY A 80 5.27 -28.08 -6.28
CA GLY A 80 4.12 -28.24 -7.18
C GLY A 80 4.04 -27.19 -8.29
N LEU A 81 5.18 -26.74 -8.83
CA LEU A 81 5.23 -25.69 -9.84
C LEU A 81 5.02 -26.30 -11.24
N PRO A 82 3.95 -25.94 -11.98
CA PRO A 82 3.74 -26.46 -13.33
C PRO A 82 4.80 -25.94 -14.31
N LEU A 83 5.06 -26.73 -15.35
CA LEU A 83 5.90 -26.31 -16.49
C LEU A 83 5.21 -25.20 -17.27
N SER A 84 5.95 -24.14 -17.59
CA SER A 84 5.44 -22.98 -18.33
C SER A 84 5.05 -23.30 -19.78
N GLU A 85 5.51 -24.43 -20.33
CA GLU A 85 5.06 -24.95 -21.63
C GLU A 85 3.54 -25.18 -21.67
N TYR A 86 2.92 -25.47 -20.53
CA TYR A 86 1.48 -25.71 -20.43
C TYR A 86 0.65 -24.43 -20.30
N PHE A 87 1.29 -23.26 -20.17
CA PHE A 87 0.57 -21.99 -20.14
C PHE A 87 0.19 -21.56 -21.57
N PRO A 88 -1.10 -21.44 -21.92
CA PRO A 88 -1.55 -21.19 -23.30
C PRO A 88 -1.43 -19.71 -23.71
N PHE A 89 -0.43 -18.99 -23.19
CA PHE A 89 -0.18 -17.57 -23.46
C PHE A 89 1.29 -17.39 -23.85
N GLU A 90 1.57 -17.14 -25.13
CA GLU A 90 2.94 -16.93 -25.63
C GLU A 90 3.37 -15.46 -25.50
N ALA A 91 2.43 -14.55 -25.69
CA ALA A 91 2.66 -13.12 -25.59
C ALA A 91 1.42 -12.41 -25.02
N MET A 92 1.65 -11.27 -24.37
CA MET A 92 0.62 -10.32 -23.94
C MET A 92 1.03 -8.91 -24.39
N GLU A 93 0.08 -8.18 -24.96
CA GLU A 93 0.29 -6.81 -25.45
C GLU A 93 -0.55 -5.82 -24.66
N HIS A 94 0.08 -4.71 -24.27
CA HIS A 94 -0.53 -3.64 -23.51
C HIS A 94 -0.28 -2.31 -24.21
N ALA A 95 -1.33 -1.54 -24.42
CA ALA A 95 -1.21 -0.17 -24.91
C ALA A 95 -1.19 0.79 -23.72
N VAL A 96 -0.11 1.55 -23.56
CA VAL A 96 0.07 2.52 -22.46
C VAL A 96 0.29 3.93 -22.99
N LEU A 97 -0.13 4.95 -22.23
CA LEU A 97 0.12 6.33 -22.60
C LEU A 97 1.56 6.74 -22.27
N PRO A 98 2.29 7.40 -23.17
CA PRO A 98 3.60 7.96 -22.86
C PRO A 98 3.49 9.10 -21.83
N LEU A 99 4.57 9.33 -21.07
CA LEU A 99 4.65 10.35 -20.01
C LEU A 99 4.27 11.75 -20.50
N ASP A 100 4.73 12.13 -21.69
CA ASP A 100 4.47 13.43 -22.30
C ASP A 100 2.98 13.68 -22.59
N ASN A 101 2.16 12.61 -22.56
CA ASN A 101 0.72 12.64 -22.78
C ASN A 101 -0.10 12.43 -21.50
N LEU A 102 0.51 12.39 -20.30
CA LEU A 102 -0.24 12.20 -19.05
C LEU A 102 -1.03 13.45 -18.64
N ASN A 103 -0.54 14.64 -19.00
CA ASN A 103 -1.22 15.91 -18.74
C ASN A 103 -2.20 16.26 -19.88
N GLY A 104 -3.41 16.72 -19.55
CA GLY A 104 -4.41 17.20 -20.53
C GLY A 104 -5.64 16.30 -20.68
N ASP A 105 -6.69 16.86 -21.31
CA ASP A 105 -8.04 16.31 -21.46
C ASP A 105 -8.06 14.82 -21.85
N THR A 106 -8.65 13.98 -21.00
CA THR A 106 -8.78 12.53 -21.18
C THR A 106 -9.74 12.16 -22.32
N ARG A 107 -10.49 13.14 -22.86
CA ARG A 107 -11.40 12.98 -24.00
C ARG A 107 -10.69 13.07 -25.35
N ILE A 108 -9.43 13.54 -25.40
CA ILE A 108 -8.66 13.63 -26.65
C ILE A 108 -7.94 12.29 -26.89
N PRO A 109 -8.08 11.64 -28.07
CA PRO A 109 -7.38 10.39 -28.38
C PRO A 109 -5.86 10.59 -28.35
N LYS A 110 -5.19 9.90 -27.41
CA LYS A 110 -3.74 9.95 -27.25
C LYS A 110 -3.09 8.72 -27.92
N LYS A 111 -1.96 8.91 -28.60
CA LYS A 111 -1.21 7.80 -29.21
C LYS A 111 -0.57 6.95 -28.11
N ALA A 112 -0.99 5.70 -28.01
CA ALA A 112 -0.44 4.73 -27.07
C ALA A 112 0.87 4.11 -27.58
N ILE A 113 1.72 3.68 -26.66
CA ILE A 113 2.89 2.83 -26.90
C ILE A 113 2.49 1.39 -26.60
N GLY A 114 2.81 0.47 -27.52
CA GLY A 114 2.66 -0.96 -27.28
C GLY A 114 3.82 -1.52 -26.47
N LEU A 115 3.51 -2.17 -25.36
CA LEU A 115 4.42 -3.03 -24.60
C LEU A 115 4.04 -4.48 -24.87
N GLN A 116 5.03 -5.32 -25.15
CA GLN A 116 4.82 -6.74 -25.36
C GLN A 116 5.67 -7.55 -24.38
N SER A 117 5.02 -8.41 -23.61
CA SER A 117 5.64 -9.38 -22.72
C SER A 117 5.56 -10.78 -23.33
N THR A 118 6.64 -11.54 -23.35
CA THR A 118 6.70 -12.90 -23.91
C THR A 118 7.23 -13.91 -22.89
N LYS A 119 7.24 -15.20 -23.22
CA LYS A 119 7.94 -16.23 -22.43
C LYS A 119 9.47 -16.18 -22.55
N ALA A 120 10.01 -15.51 -23.57
CA ALA A 120 11.45 -15.49 -23.85
C ALA A 120 12.16 -14.24 -23.31
N ASP A 121 11.43 -13.32 -22.67
CA ASP A 121 11.98 -12.00 -22.35
C ASP A 121 13.13 -12.05 -21.34
N MET A 122 13.09 -12.92 -20.33
CA MET A 122 14.22 -13.07 -19.41
C MET A 122 15.40 -13.81 -20.05
N ALA A 123 15.13 -14.87 -20.81
CA ALA A 123 16.18 -15.64 -21.50
C ALA A 123 16.93 -14.81 -22.55
N SER A 124 16.25 -13.89 -23.23
CA SER A 124 16.83 -12.97 -24.20
C SER A 124 17.44 -11.70 -23.59
N GLY A 125 17.27 -11.49 -22.28
CA GLY A 125 17.74 -10.28 -21.59
C GLY A 125 16.92 -9.02 -21.89
N LYS A 126 15.76 -9.15 -22.52
CA LYS A 126 14.85 -8.03 -22.82
C LYS A 126 14.17 -7.48 -21.56
N SER A 127 13.86 -8.33 -20.58
CA SER A 127 13.19 -7.94 -19.33
C SER A 127 13.70 -8.79 -18.16
N ILE A 128 13.58 -8.27 -16.94
CA ILE A 128 13.77 -9.04 -15.70
C ILE A 128 12.47 -9.75 -15.24
N TYR A 129 11.40 -9.66 -16.04
CA TYR A 129 10.11 -10.31 -15.77
C TYR A 129 9.53 -10.82 -17.10
N ASP A 130 9.13 -12.08 -17.14
CA ASP A 130 8.49 -12.70 -18.30
C ASP A 130 7.22 -13.48 -17.95
N LEU A 131 6.52 -13.98 -18.97
CA LEU A 131 5.27 -14.72 -18.78
C LEU A 131 5.47 -16.10 -18.13
N THR A 132 6.67 -16.67 -18.14
CA THR A 132 6.95 -17.96 -17.48
C THR A 132 6.94 -17.81 -15.96
N VAL A 133 7.31 -16.63 -15.46
CA VAL A 133 7.26 -16.26 -14.04
C VAL A 133 5.90 -15.68 -13.68
N ALA A 134 5.38 -14.74 -14.46
CA ALA A 134 4.16 -14.00 -14.12
C ALA A 134 2.90 -14.88 -14.04
N LEU A 135 2.82 -15.93 -14.86
CA LEU A 135 1.68 -16.85 -14.90
C LEU A 135 1.84 -18.05 -13.94
N ASN A 136 2.96 -18.14 -13.23
CA ASN A 136 3.23 -19.21 -12.30
C ASN A 136 2.93 -18.78 -10.86
N TYR A 137 3.07 -19.71 -9.91
CA TYR A 137 2.91 -19.39 -8.50
C TYR A 137 3.96 -18.39 -8.00
N SER A 138 3.56 -17.58 -7.02
CA SER A 138 4.37 -16.51 -6.43
C SER A 138 4.46 -16.60 -4.90
N GLN A 139 5.28 -15.72 -4.33
CA GLN A 139 5.34 -15.53 -2.87
C GLN A 139 4.15 -14.71 -2.37
N GLY A 140 3.85 -14.83 -1.08
CA GLY A 140 2.76 -14.06 -0.46
C GLY A 140 3.00 -12.55 -0.48
N SER A 141 4.24 -12.12 -0.69
CA SER A 141 4.65 -10.72 -0.82
C SER A 141 4.48 -10.13 -2.22
N GLY A 142 4.13 -10.95 -3.21
CA GLY A 142 4.05 -10.57 -4.62
C GLY A 142 5.35 -10.79 -5.41
N SER A 143 5.44 -10.22 -6.62
CA SER A 143 6.61 -10.40 -7.49
C SER A 143 7.73 -9.45 -7.11
N ALA A 144 8.98 -9.94 -7.16
CA ALA A 144 10.17 -9.17 -6.79
C ALA A 144 10.32 -7.91 -7.64
N GLN A 145 9.95 -7.98 -8.92
CA GLN A 145 10.07 -6.89 -9.87
C GLN A 145 9.14 -5.72 -9.52
N LEU A 146 7.88 -6.01 -9.15
CA LEU A 146 6.93 -4.97 -8.75
C LEU A 146 7.17 -4.50 -7.31
N LEU A 147 7.51 -5.42 -6.39
CA LEU A 147 7.84 -5.05 -5.01
C LEU A 147 9.06 -4.12 -4.94
N ARG A 148 10.05 -4.32 -5.81
CA ARG A 148 11.18 -3.41 -5.96
C ARG A 148 10.70 -2.00 -6.28
N TRP A 149 9.85 -1.84 -7.30
CA TRP A 149 9.33 -0.53 -7.68
C TRP A 149 8.54 0.12 -6.53
N ILE A 150 7.66 -0.65 -5.86
CA ILE A 150 6.89 -0.18 -4.71
C ILE A 150 7.81 0.28 -3.57
N THR A 151 8.87 -0.49 -3.27
CA THR A 151 9.83 -0.17 -2.22
C THR A 151 10.63 1.10 -2.56
N GLU A 152 11.14 1.21 -3.79
CA GLU A 152 11.85 2.39 -4.28
C GLU A 152 10.93 3.64 -4.24
N HIS A 153 9.66 3.49 -4.62
CA HIS A 153 8.66 4.55 -4.58
C HIS A 153 8.33 5.00 -3.14
N ALA A 154 8.11 4.06 -2.22
CA ALA A 154 7.85 4.38 -0.82
C ALA A 154 9.02 5.13 -0.17
N GLU A 155 10.26 4.76 -0.52
CA GLU A 155 11.46 5.45 -0.04
C GLU A 155 11.60 6.86 -0.64
N LEU A 156 11.25 7.03 -1.91
CA LEU A 156 11.27 8.32 -2.59
C LEU A 156 10.23 9.29 -2.02
N VAL A 157 9.00 8.83 -1.83
CA VAL A 157 7.86 9.67 -1.44
C VAL A 157 7.80 9.90 0.07
N HIS A 158 8.01 8.85 0.88
CA HIS A 158 7.78 8.91 2.33
C HIS A 158 9.06 8.80 3.17
N ASN A 159 10.10 8.10 2.68
CA ASN A 159 11.37 7.89 3.39
C ASN A 159 11.21 7.51 4.89
N PRO A 160 10.61 6.35 5.20
CA PRO A 160 10.19 6.00 6.56
C PRO A 160 11.31 6.19 7.62
N PRO A 161 11.02 6.77 8.80
CA PRO A 161 12.03 7.18 9.78
C PRO A 161 12.55 6.05 10.69
N TYR A 162 12.36 4.78 10.32
CA TYR A 162 12.85 3.60 11.04
C TYR A 162 13.56 2.62 10.08
N GLU A 163 14.30 1.65 10.60
CA GLU A 163 15.18 0.77 9.79
C GLU A 163 14.42 -0.33 9.05
N ASP A 164 13.58 -1.04 9.78
CA ASP A 164 13.02 -2.35 9.44
C ASP A 164 11.64 -2.27 8.74
N TRP A 165 11.31 -1.11 8.16
CA TRP A 165 10.10 -0.97 7.33
C TRP A 165 10.12 -1.93 6.12
N GLN A 166 8.94 -2.39 5.72
CA GLN A 166 8.75 -3.27 4.57
C GLN A 166 7.48 -2.91 3.80
N CYS A 167 7.44 -3.30 2.53
CA CYS A 167 6.27 -3.29 1.69
C CYS A 167 5.80 -4.72 1.44
N ASN A 168 4.50 -4.89 1.21
CA ASN A 168 3.90 -6.14 0.80
C ASN A 168 2.80 -5.82 -0.22
N MET A 169 2.73 -6.59 -1.31
CA MET A 169 1.69 -6.42 -2.30
C MET A 169 0.35 -6.98 -1.79
N THR A 170 -0.72 -6.25 -2.05
CA THR A 170 -2.09 -6.69 -1.77
C THR A 170 -2.89 -6.73 -3.07
N ILE A 171 -4.13 -7.22 -3.00
CA ILE A 171 -5.08 -7.16 -4.12
C ILE A 171 -6.00 -5.93 -4.01
N GLY A 172 -5.54 -4.88 -3.30
CA GLY A 172 -6.25 -3.62 -3.08
C GLY A 172 -6.48 -3.32 -1.59
N ASN A 173 -6.79 -2.06 -1.28
CA ASN A 173 -6.92 -1.57 0.10
C ASN A 173 -8.01 -2.30 0.89
N THR A 174 -9.12 -2.70 0.25
CA THR A 174 -10.15 -3.52 0.89
C THR A 174 -9.60 -4.84 1.43
N SER A 175 -8.76 -5.54 0.66
CA SER A 175 -8.11 -6.78 1.12
C SER A 175 -7.06 -6.52 2.19
N ALA A 176 -6.33 -5.41 2.09
CA ALA A 176 -5.34 -4.99 3.08
C ALA A 176 -6.00 -4.74 4.43
N LEU A 177 -7.18 -4.10 4.41
CA LEU A 177 -7.95 -3.79 5.59
C LEU A 177 -8.54 -5.05 6.26
N ASP A 178 -9.09 -5.98 5.48
CA ASP A 178 -9.51 -7.30 6.01
C ASP A 178 -8.35 -8.00 6.71
N MET A 179 -7.18 -8.07 6.07
CA MET A 179 -5.98 -8.67 6.66
C MET A 179 -5.52 -7.95 7.94
N ALA A 180 -5.56 -6.62 7.96
CA ALA A 180 -5.18 -5.82 9.12
C ALA A 180 -6.15 -6.04 10.31
N PHE A 181 -7.46 -6.06 10.06
CA PHE A 181 -8.43 -6.36 11.13
C PHE A 181 -8.27 -7.78 11.65
N ARG A 182 -8.10 -8.78 10.76
CA ARG A 182 -7.82 -10.16 11.19
C ARG A 182 -6.50 -10.32 11.94
N MET A 183 -5.58 -9.38 11.82
CA MET A 183 -4.31 -9.40 12.54
C MET A 183 -4.45 -8.90 13.98
N PHE A 184 -5.29 -7.90 14.23
CA PHE A 184 -5.33 -7.15 15.50
C PHE A 184 -6.62 -7.31 16.29
N VAL A 185 -7.75 -7.41 15.61
CA VAL A 185 -9.08 -7.29 16.20
C VAL A 185 -9.58 -8.64 16.71
N GLN A 186 -10.29 -8.60 17.84
CA GLN A 186 -11.09 -9.70 18.37
C GLN A 186 -12.57 -9.28 18.48
N ARG A 187 -13.46 -10.26 18.59
CA ARG A 187 -14.88 -10.01 18.83
C ARG A 187 -15.06 -9.19 20.11
N GLY A 188 -15.77 -8.07 20.01
CA GLY A 188 -16.02 -7.13 21.11
C GLY A 188 -15.08 -5.92 21.12
N ASP A 189 -13.97 -5.94 20.38
CA ASP A 189 -13.04 -4.83 20.29
C ASP A 189 -13.63 -3.61 19.57
N TYR A 190 -13.06 -2.44 19.87
CA TYR A 190 -13.33 -1.20 19.16
C TYR A 190 -12.16 -0.81 18.25
N VAL A 191 -12.48 -0.29 17.06
CA VAL A 191 -11.56 0.39 16.13
C VAL A 191 -11.93 1.88 16.13
N LEU A 192 -10.96 2.75 16.35
CA LEU A 192 -11.17 4.20 16.29
C LEU A 192 -11.22 4.67 14.83
N SER A 193 -12.05 5.67 14.55
CA SER A 193 -12.08 6.33 13.23
C SER A 193 -12.46 7.80 13.36
N ASP A 194 -12.35 8.56 12.27
CA ASP A 194 -13.12 9.79 12.10
C ASP A 194 -14.62 9.53 12.32
N ASP A 195 -15.37 10.53 12.83
CA ASP A 195 -16.79 10.42 13.17
C ASP A 195 -17.65 9.96 11.97
N TYR A 196 -17.39 10.55 10.80
CA TYR A 196 -17.85 10.02 9.52
C TYR A 196 -16.70 9.30 8.85
N THR A 197 -16.89 8.06 8.41
CA THR A 197 -15.81 7.27 7.81
C THR A 197 -16.31 6.40 6.65
N PHE A 198 -15.37 5.74 5.97
CA PHE A 198 -15.66 4.90 4.82
C PHE A 198 -16.48 3.67 5.22
N SER A 199 -17.70 3.56 4.69
CA SER A 199 -18.66 2.52 5.08
C SER A 199 -18.09 1.11 4.91
N SER A 200 -17.35 0.83 3.82
CA SER A 200 -16.80 -0.51 3.59
C SER A 200 -15.74 -0.89 4.62
N ALA A 201 -15.05 0.07 5.25
CA ALA A 201 -14.15 -0.22 6.37
C ALA A 201 -14.93 -0.75 7.58
N VAL A 202 -16.03 -0.08 7.92
CA VAL A 202 -16.94 -0.49 9.01
C VAL A 202 -17.56 -1.86 8.70
N GLU A 203 -18.09 -2.05 7.49
CA GLU A 203 -18.72 -3.28 7.03
C GLU A 203 -17.75 -4.47 6.98
N THR A 204 -16.46 -4.22 6.77
CA THR A 204 -15.42 -5.26 6.82
C THR A 204 -15.20 -5.76 8.25
N ALA A 205 -15.20 -4.86 9.24
CA ALA A 205 -14.93 -5.21 10.64
C ALA A 205 -16.16 -5.81 11.37
N LEU A 206 -17.36 -5.38 10.99
CA LEU A 206 -18.63 -5.79 11.62
C LEU A 206 -18.82 -7.32 11.74
N PRO A 207 -18.61 -8.15 10.70
CA PRO A 207 -18.77 -9.60 10.80
C PRO A 207 -17.71 -10.27 11.70
N MET A 208 -16.56 -9.62 11.89
CA MET A 208 -15.52 -10.05 12.85
C MET A 208 -15.94 -9.77 14.30
N GLY A 209 -17.03 -9.02 14.50
CA GLY A 209 -17.54 -8.63 15.81
C GLY A 209 -16.82 -7.41 16.39
N ALA A 210 -16.08 -6.66 15.57
CA ALA A 210 -15.55 -5.35 15.96
C ALA A 210 -16.58 -4.25 15.74
N ARG A 211 -16.45 -3.18 16.52
CA ARG A 211 -17.25 -1.96 16.37
C ARG A 211 -16.34 -0.78 16.07
N PHE A 212 -16.85 0.17 15.30
CA PHE A 212 -16.16 1.44 15.10
C PHE A 212 -16.60 2.43 16.18
N LEU A 213 -15.65 3.24 16.64
CA LEU A 213 -15.88 4.34 17.57
C LEU A 213 -15.42 5.63 16.89
N GLY A 214 -16.38 6.46 16.53
CA GLY A 214 -16.15 7.74 15.85
C GLY A 214 -15.59 8.78 16.80
N VAL A 215 -14.46 9.36 16.42
CA VAL A 215 -13.82 10.50 17.08
C VAL A 215 -14.27 11.77 16.39
N GLU A 216 -14.73 12.75 17.18
CA GLU A 216 -15.15 14.05 16.67
C GLU A 216 -14.14 14.65 15.69
N MET A 217 -14.65 15.32 14.67
CA MET A 217 -13.87 15.85 13.57
C MET A 217 -14.30 17.27 13.19
N ASP A 218 -13.41 18.01 12.53
CA ASP A 218 -13.69 19.31 11.94
C ASP A 218 -13.35 19.32 10.43
N ALA A 219 -13.21 20.50 9.83
CA ALA A 219 -12.88 20.64 8.40
C ALA A 219 -11.49 20.08 8.03
N GLU A 220 -10.61 19.83 9.00
CA GLU A 220 -9.32 19.15 8.79
C GLU A 220 -9.36 17.66 9.21
N GLY A 221 -10.52 17.11 9.56
CA GLY A 221 -10.70 15.73 9.97
C GLY A 221 -10.67 15.54 11.49
N MET A 222 -10.36 14.33 11.95
CA MET A 222 -10.30 13.94 13.37
C MET A 222 -9.62 14.98 14.29
N LEU A 223 -10.24 15.27 15.43
CA LEU A 223 -9.70 16.16 16.47
C LEU A 223 -8.77 15.40 17.43
N PRO A 224 -7.49 15.81 17.58
CA PRO A 224 -6.55 15.16 18.49
C PRO A 224 -7.00 15.20 19.97
N GLN A 225 -7.63 16.30 20.38
CA GLN A 225 -8.12 16.45 21.76
C GLN A 225 -9.25 15.45 22.05
N SER A 226 -10.22 15.33 21.16
CA SER A 226 -11.33 14.37 21.29
C SER A 226 -10.82 12.92 21.28
N LEU A 227 -9.82 12.62 20.45
CA LEU A 227 -9.14 11.30 20.46
C LEU A 227 -8.50 11.01 21.82
N HIS A 228 -7.77 11.99 22.38
CA HIS A 228 -7.09 11.86 23.67
C HIS A 228 -8.07 11.66 24.83
N GLU A 229 -9.11 12.49 24.91
CA GLU A 229 -10.12 12.41 25.98
C GLU A 229 -10.85 11.07 25.98
N MET A 230 -11.27 10.60 24.80
CA MET A 230 -11.92 9.29 24.64
C MET A 230 -11.05 8.13 25.14
N LEU A 231 -9.75 8.18 24.88
CA LEU A 231 -8.81 7.14 25.29
C LEU A 231 -8.40 7.26 26.76
N LYS A 232 -8.25 8.48 27.28
CA LYS A 232 -7.85 8.74 28.66
C LYS A 232 -8.91 8.27 29.63
N ASP A 233 -10.18 8.53 29.34
CA ASP A 233 -11.31 8.23 30.21
C ASP A 233 -11.97 6.88 29.87
N TRP A 234 -11.24 5.98 29.20
CA TRP A 234 -11.76 4.69 28.78
C TRP A 234 -12.16 3.81 29.97
N ASP A 235 -13.46 3.54 30.11
CA ASP A 235 -14.02 2.63 31.09
C ASP A 235 -14.60 1.38 30.38
N PRO A 236 -14.01 0.19 30.56
CA PRO A 236 -14.55 -1.05 29.99
C PRO A 236 -16.00 -1.33 30.40
N THR A 237 -16.45 -0.92 31.59
CA THR A 237 -17.82 -1.21 32.04
C THR A 237 -18.87 -0.41 31.27
N ALA A 238 -18.52 0.80 30.80
CA ALA A 238 -19.35 1.60 29.91
C ALA A 238 -19.35 1.09 28.45
N HIS A 239 -18.47 0.15 28.11
CA HIS A 239 -18.22 -0.33 26.73
C HIS A 239 -18.35 -1.85 26.61
N ASP A 240 -19.34 -2.45 27.28
CA ASP A 240 -19.64 -3.90 27.24
C ASP A 240 -18.45 -4.80 27.63
N GLY A 241 -17.57 -4.33 28.52
CA GLY A 241 -16.36 -5.03 28.92
C GLY A 241 -15.23 -4.98 27.88
N ALA A 242 -15.34 -4.18 26.83
CA ALA A 242 -14.30 -4.04 25.83
C ALA A 242 -13.03 -3.40 26.40
N ARG A 243 -11.88 -3.94 25.99
CA ARG A 243 -10.57 -3.34 26.28
C ARG A 243 -10.46 -1.97 25.61
N LYS A 244 -9.55 -1.14 26.14
CA LYS A 244 -9.21 0.16 25.53
C LYS A 244 -8.80 -0.05 24.07
N PRO A 245 -9.38 0.71 23.11
CA PRO A 245 -9.04 0.57 21.71
C PRO A 245 -7.59 1.03 21.48
N PHE A 246 -6.89 0.30 20.61
CA PHE A 246 -5.51 0.59 20.22
C PHE A 246 -5.34 0.69 18.70
N LEU A 247 -6.38 0.41 17.91
CA LEU A 247 -6.32 0.46 16.46
C LEU A 247 -7.07 1.70 15.96
N LEU A 248 -6.38 2.60 15.26
CA LEU A 248 -6.93 3.81 14.65
C LEU A 248 -6.94 3.67 13.13
N TYR A 249 -8.12 3.65 12.53
CA TYR A 249 -8.32 3.73 11.08
C TYR A 249 -8.53 5.19 10.68
N SER A 250 -7.73 5.71 9.73
CA SER A 250 -7.87 7.09 9.26
C SER A 250 -7.60 7.21 7.76
N ILE A 251 -8.33 8.11 7.12
CA ILE A 251 -8.13 8.51 5.71
C ILE A 251 -7.68 9.98 5.75
N PRO A 252 -6.37 10.26 5.86
CA PRO A 252 -5.89 11.59 6.21
C PRO A 252 -5.88 12.58 5.03
N THR A 253 -6.02 12.08 3.81
CA THR A 253 -6.04 12.87 2.57
C THR A 253 -7.34 12.62 1.82
N GLY A 254 -8.10 13.68 1.51
CA GLY A 254 -9.37 13.55 0.78
C GLY A 254 -10.35 12.59 1.47
N GLN A 255 -10.51 12.73 2.79
CA GLN A 255 -11.24 11.83 3.67
C GLN A 255 -12.60 11.44 3.07
N SER A 256 -12.95 10.15 3.06
CA SER A 256 -14.26 9.70 2.60
C SER A 256 -15.21 9.53 3.78
N PRO A 257 -16.36 10.24 3.85
CA PRO A 257 -17.00 11.01 2.75
C PRO A 257 -16.77 12.53 2.77
N THR A 258 -16.07 13.09 3.77
CA THR A 258 -16.11 14.54 4.04
C THR A 258 -15.26 15.42 3.11
N GLY A 259 -14.29 14.84 2.41
CA GLY A 259 -13.25 15.52 1.65
C GLY A 259 -12.17 16.19 2.50
N ALA A 260 -12.26 16.11 3.84
CA ALA A 260 -11.31 16.74 4.75
C ALA A 260 -9.88 16.23 4.52
N THR A 261 -8.88 17.10 4.71
CA THR A 261 -7.46 16.72 4.61
C THR A 261 -6.72 17.26 5.81
N GLN A 262 -6.06 16.36 6.55
CA GLN A 262 -5.32 16.70 7.75
C GLN A 262 -4.05 17.47 7.38
N SER A 263 -3.87 18.66 7.94
CA SER A 263 -2.60 19.40 7.84
C SER A 263 -1.44 18.63 8.48
N LEU A 264 -0.20 19.00 8.16
CA LEU A 264 0.98 18.41 8.80
C LEU A 264 0.94 18.56 10.33
N GLN A 265 0.45 19.70 10.84
CA GLN A 265 0.31 19.90 12.27
C GLN A 265 -0.73 18.96 12.86
N ARG A 266 -1.89 18.81 12.21
CA ARG A 266 -2.93 17.86 12.61
C ARG A 266 -2.38 16.42 12.70
N ARG A 267 -1.66 15.96 11.68
CA ARG A 267 -1.02 14.63 11.65
C ARG A 267 -0.03 14.45 12.80
N LYS A 268 0.81 15.45 13.09
CA LYS A 268 1.76 15.42 14.22
C LYS A 268 1.05 15.35 15.56
N ASP A 269 -0.08 16.05 15.71
CA ASP A 269 -0.83 16.09 16.96
C ASP A 269 -1.53 14.75 17.22
N ILE A 270 -2.17 14.16 16.20
CA ILE A 270 -2.72 12.80 16.26
C ILE A 270 -1.63 11.79 16.59
N TYR A 271 -0.45 11.90 15.95
CA TYR A 271 0.68 10.99 16.22
C TYR A 271 1.16 11.08 17.67
N ARG A 272 1.17 12.27 18.30
CA ARG A 272 1.50 12.40 19.73
C ARG A 272 0.51 11.67 20.63
N VAL A 273 -0.78 11.75 20.33
CA VAL A 273 -1.83 11.02 21.07
C VAL A 273 -1.66 9.50 20.86
N ALA A 274 -1.33 9.08 19.63
CA ALA A 274 -1.04 7.68 19.32
C ALA A 274 0.17 7.16 20.13
N GLN A 275 1.22 7.95 20.29
CA GLN A 275 2.38 7.60 21.12
C GLN A 275 2.00 7.49 22.61
N GLU A 276 1.16 8.38 23.13
CA GLU A 276 0.75 8.38 24.54
C GLU A 276 -0.14 7.18 24.90
N HIS A 277 -0.95 6.71 23.95
CA HIS A 277 -1.90 5.62 24.18
C HIS A 277 -1.55 4.30 23.50
N ASP A 278 -0.33 4.19 22.94
CA ASP A 278 0.18 3.00 22.26
C ASP A 278 -0.74 2.52 21.12
N LEU A 279 -1.17 3.47 20.27
CA LEU A 279 -2.04 3.18 19.13
C LEU A 279 -1.25 2.72 17.90
N ILE A 280 -1.82 1.78 17.16
CA ILE A 280 -1.45 1.45 15.79
C ILE A 280 -2.34 2.26 14.85
N ILE A 281 -1.73 3.03 13.95
CA ILE A 281 -2.43 3.82 12.93
C ILE A 281 -2.48 3.03 11.62
N LEU A 282 -3.68 2.72 11.15
CA LEU A 282 -3.98 2.26 9.80
C LEU A 282 -4.36 3.48 8.94
N GLU A 283 -3.38 4.02 8.23
CA GLU A 283 -3.58 5.07 7.24
C GLU A 283 -4.03 4.43 5.91
N ASP A 284 -5.32 4.55 5.58
CA ASP A 284 -5.88 4.16 4.29
C ASP A 284 -5.87 5.38 3.36
N ASP A 285 -4.85 5.48 2.50
CA ASP A 285 -4.59 6.69 1.70
C ASP A 285 -4.68 6.45 0.17
N PRO A 286 -5.86 6.05 -0.36
CA PRO A 286 -6.07 5.87 -1.79
C PRO A 286 -6.02 7.20 -2.57
N TYR A 287 -6.13 8.33 -1.85
CA TYR A 287 -6.21 9.67 -2.43
C TYR A 287 -4.95 10.50 -2.21
N TYR A 288 -3.86 9.93 -1.69
CA TYR A 288 -2.61 10.65 -1.40
C TYR A 288 -2.11 11.48 -2.58
N PHE A 289 -2.17 10.92 -3.79
CA PHE A 289 -1.72 11.57 -5.03
C PHE A 289 -2.80 12.43 -5.71
N LEU A 290 -3.96 12.62 -5.09
CA LEU A 290 -5.04 13.51 -5.55
C LEU A 290 -5.05 14.86 -4.83
N GLN A 291 -3.96 15.21 -4.13
CA GLN A 291 -3.79 16.53 -3.55
C GLN A 291 -3.75 17.59 -4.67
N MET A 292 -4.59 18.61 -4.53
CA MET A 292 -4.72 19.70 -5.48
C MET A 292 -4.25 21.02 -4.87
N ASP A 293 -3.98 22.00 -5.72
CA ASP A 293 -3.79 23.37 -5.27
C ASP A 293 -5.06 23.89 -4.58
N LYS A 294 -4.87 24.87 -3.68
CA LYS A 294 -6.00 25.52 -3.02
C LYS A 294 -6.92 26.14 -4.07
N PHE A 295 -8.22 25.92 -3.92
CA PHE A 295 -9.22 26.59 -4.75
C PHE A 295 -9.10 28.11 -4.60
N ASP A 296 -8.89 28.81 -5.71
CA ASP A 296 -8.69 30.26 -5.77
C ASP A 296 -9.93 31.02 -6.27
N GLY A 297 -11.04 30.31 -6.53
CA GLY A 297 -12.27 30.90 -7.07
C GLY A 297 -12.27 31.13 -8.59
N GLY A 298 -11.18 30.82 -9.29
CA GLY A 298 -10.94 31.27 -10.67
C GLY A 298 -11.49 30.39 -11.80
N ALA A 299 -12.19 29.29 -11.50
CA ALA A 299 -12.53 28.26 -12.50
C ALA A 299 -14.01 28.18 -12.91
N GLU A 300 -14.80 29.25 -12.77
CA GLU A 300 -16.19 29.28 -13.28
C GLU A 300 -16.33 29.73 -14.75
N SER A 301 -15.30 30.29 -15.40
CA SER A 301 -15.49 30.91 -16.72
C SER A 301 -15.20 30.05 -17.95
N SER A 302 -14.76 28.79 -17.83
CA SER A 302 -14.35 28.01 -19.02
C SER A 302 -14.98 26.62 -19.15
N LEU A 303 -15.76 26.15 -18.17
CA LEU A 303 -16.35 24.81 -18.21
C LEU A 303 -17.82 24.78 -18.66
N PHE A 304 -18.52 25.92 -18.62
CA PHE A 304 -19.94 26.01 -18.99
C PHE A 304 -20.24 26.74 -20.31
N ASP A 305 -19.23 27.31 -21.00
CA ASP A 305 -19.46 28.15 -22.19
C ASP A 305 -19.49 27.36 -23.52
N ALA A 306 -19.58 26.02 -23.46
CA ALA A 306 -19.62 25.15 -24.65
C ALA A 306 -21.04 24.84 -25.16
N SER A 307 -22.06 25.64 -24.80
CA SER A 307 -23.42 25.50 -25.33
C SER A 307 -24.06 26.83 -25.67
N SER A 308 -23.50 27.55 -26.65
CA SER A 308 -24.23 28.56 -27.42
C SER A 308 -23.79 28.59 -28.88
N THR A 309 -23.97 27.48 -29.59
CA THR A 309 -24.18 27.55 -31.04
C THR A 309 -25.67 27.66 -31.30
N SER A 310 -26.11 28.87 -31.62
CA SER A 310 -27.43 29.19 -32.14
C SER A 310 -27.79 28.32 -33.35
N PRO A 311 -29.05 27.89 -33.51
CA PRO A 311 -29.51 27.33 -34.77
C PRO A 311 -29.77 28.47 -35.77
N GLU A 312 -29.00 28.52 -36.85
CA GLU A 312 -29.44 29.19 -38.08
C GLU A 312 -30.25 28.22 -38.95
N SER A 313 -31.30 28.79 -39.55
CA SER A 313 -32.31 28.28 -40.49
C SER A 313 -33.41 27.36 -39.96
#